data_AF-A0A1G3QGH2-F1
#
_entry.id   AF-A0A1G3QGH2-F1
#
_cell.length_a   1.000
_cell.length_b   1.000
_cell.length_c   1.000
_cell.angle_alpha   90.00
_cell.angle_beta   90.00
_cell.angle_gamma   90.00
#
_symmetry.space_group_name_H-M   'P 1'
#
loop_
_entity.id
_entity.type
_entity.pdbx_description
1 polymer ?
#
loop_
_entity_poly.entity_id
_entity_poly.type
_entity_poly.pdbx_seq_one_letter_code
_entity_poly.pdbx_strand_id
1 'polypeptide(L)'
;MLEIITVGVAQIKNSSSPSVLRTILGSCVGICLYDRVKKIGGMAHILLPVNQKVGSSPEKYANTAIPMLVKMLLHEGAKIEYLSAKITGGASMFKIGSNISLGQIGIRNIEQTKQELQKLGIAILVEDVGGNQGRVIDFYLEDGRMKVKAGGQEKIYYKV
;
A
#
# COMPACT_ATOMS: atom_id res chain seq x y z
N MET A 1 12.31 -20.50 0.71
CA MET A 1 13.41 -19.62 0.30
C MET A 1 12.90 -18.19 0.40
N LEU A 2 13.73 -17.21 0.80
CA LEU A 2 13.31 -15.81 0.82
C LEU A 2 13.14 -15.33 -0.63
N GLU A 3 11.91 -14.98 -1.00
CA GLU A 3 11.56 -14.51 -2.34
C GLU A 3 11.22 -13.01 -2.29
N ILE A 4 11.74 -12.22 -3.24
CA ILE A 4 11.36 -10.82 -3.40
C ILE A 4 10.36 -10.70 -4.54
N ILE A 5 9.12 -10.37 -4.21
CA ILE A 5 8.02 -10.22 -5.14
C ILE A 5 7.83 -8.72 -5.42
N THR A 6 8.11 -8.31 -6.66
CA THR A 6 7.87 -6.92 -7.08
C THR A 6 6.40 -6.69 -7.39
N VAL A 7 5.82 -5.65 -6.80
CA VAL A 7 4.44 -5.19 -7.04
C VAL A 7 4.50 -3.91 -7.87
N GLY A 8 4.10 -3.99 -9.14
CA GLY A 8 4.10 -2.85 -10.05
C GLY A 8 2.93 -1.90 -9.82
N VAL A 9 2.92 -0.78 -10.54
CA VAL A 9 1.79 0.16 -10.57
C VAL A 9 0.52 -0.58 -11.01
N ALA A 10 -0.61 -0.31 -10.34
CA ALA A 10 -1.88 -0.94 -10.65
C ALA A 10 -1.88 -2.47 -10.49
N GLN A 11 -1.12 -2.98 -9.52
CA GLN A 11 -1.08 -4.40 -9.20
C GLN A 11 -1.42 -4.63 -7.73
N ILE A 12 -1.95 -5.83 -7.48
CA ILE A 12 -2.17 -6.38 -6.15
C ILE A 12 -1.47 -7.74 -6.14
N LYS A 13 -0.64 -7.98 -5.12
CA LYS A 13 0.00 -9.28 -4.90
C LYS A 13 -0.07 -9.65 -3.42
N ASN A 14 -0.25 -10.93 -3.14
CA ASN A 14 -0.18 -11.51 -1.81
C ASN A 14 0.86 -12.64 -1.79
N SER A 15 1.34 -12.96 -0.61
CA SER A 15 2.21 -14.10 -0.35
C SER A 15 2.17 -14.42 1.15
N SER A 16 3.06 -15.29 1.60
CA SER A 16 3.24 -15.64 3.00
C SER A 16 4.72 -15.56 3.37
N SER A 17 5.02 -15.59 4.66
CA SER A 17 6.39 -15.71 5.16
C SER A 17 7.11 -16.90 4.49
N PRO A 18 8.38 -16.75 4.06
CA PRO A 18 9.29 -15.64 4.35
C PRO A 18 9.44 -14.61 3.20
N SER A 19 8.43 -14.45 2.35
CA SER A 19 8.50 -13.55 1.19
C SER A 19 8.60 -12.06 1.59
N VAL A 20 9.12 -11.25 0.66
CA VAL A 20 9.21 -9.80 0.76
C VAL A 20 8.49 -9.17 -0.43
N LEU A 21 7.52 -8.31 -0.16
CA LEU A 21 6.82 -7.54 -1.20
C LEU A 21 7.55 -6.21 -1.39
N ARG A 22 7.93 -5.88 -2.63
CA ARG A 22 8.68 -4.67 -2.97
C ARG A 22 7.94 -3.79 -3.97
N THR A 23 7.95 -2.48 -3.75
CA THR A 23 7.51 -1.52 -4.77
C THR A 23 8.25 -0.17 -4.68
N ILE A 24 8.03 0.68 -5.67
CA ILE A 24 8.55 2.05 -5.75
C ILE A 24 7.36 2.99 -5.87
N LEU A 25 7.35 4.07 -5.07
CA LEU A 25 6.21 4.97 -4.95
C LEU A 25 6.62 6.42 -5.16
N GLY A 26 5.80 7.15 -5.92
CA GLY A 26 5.80 8.61 -6.00
C GLY A 26 4.51 9.16 -5.40
N SER A 27 3.65 9.73 -6.25
CA SER A 27 2.30 10.19 -5.89
C SER A 27 1.28 9.05 -5.68
N CYS A 28 1.58 7.85 -6.18
CA CYS A 28 0.87 6.62 -5.88
C CYS A 28 0.96 6.26 -4.40
N VAL A 29 0.03 5.41 -3.92
CA VAL A 29 0.06 4.89 -2.55
C VAL A 29 0.22 3.38 -2.58
N GLY A 30 1.16 2.87 -1.78
CA GLY A 30 1.31 1.46 -1.48
C GLY A 30 0.57 1.13 -0.20
N ILE A 31 -0.30 0.13 -0.25
CA ILE A 31 -1.07 -0.37 0.90
C ILE A 31 -0.60 -1.78 1.20
N CYS A 32 0.02 -1.99 2.36
CA CYS A 32 0.42 -3.31 2.85
C CYS A 32 -0.57 -3.76 3.90
N LEU A 33 -1.11 -4.98 3.75
CA LEU A 33 -1.95 -5.63 4.74
C LEU A 33 -1.25 -6.87 5.27
N TYR A 34 -1.39 -7.12 6.58
CA TYR A 34 -0.67 -8.19 7.27
C TYR A 34 -1.55 -8.91 8.28
N ASP A 35 -1.62 -10.24 8.18
CA ASP A 35 -2.10 -11.10 9.25
C ASP A 35 -0.90 -11.55 10.09
N ARG A 36 -0.84 -11.07 11.33
CA ARG A 36 0.27 -11.37 12.26
C ARG A 36 0.32 -12.81 12.76
N VAL A 37 -0.81 -13.52 12.74
CA VAL A 37 -0.93 -14.88 13.26
C VAL A 37 -0.48 -15.87 12.21
N LYS A 38 -0.99 -15.71 10.98
CA LYS A 38 -0.69 -16.58 9.85
C LYS A 38 0.56 -16.17 9.08
N LYS A 39 1.07 -14.96 9.32
CA LYS A 39 2.20 -14.37 8.58
C LYS A 39 1.93 -14.33 7.07
N ILE A 40 0.68 -14.01 6.73
CA ILE A 40 0.21 -13.82 5.37
C ILE A 40 0.08 -12.32 5.16
N GLY A 41 0.48 -11.84 4.00
CA GLY A 41 0.30 -10.43 3.70
C GLY A 41 0.26 -10.16 2.22
N GLY A 42 -0.11 -8.94 1.90
CA GLY A 42 -0.20 -8.50 0.53
C GLY A 42 -0.06 -7.01 0.41
N MET A 43 0.17 -6.58 -0.82
CA MET A 43 0.42 -5.20 -1.17
C MET A 43 -0.41 -4.83 -2.40
N ALA A 44 -1.09 -3.71 -2.31
CA ALA A 44 -1.73 -3.04 -3.44
C ALA A 44 -0.96 -1.75 -3.77
N HIS A 45 -0.69 -1.53 -5.05
CA HIS A 45 -0.12 -0.28 -5.54
C HIS A 45 -1.17 0.47 -6.37
N ILE A 46 -1.81 1.46 -5.74
CA ILE A 46 -2.86 2.25 -6.38
C ILE A 46 -2.31 3.51 -7.03
N LEU A 47 -2.96 3.95 -8.10
CA LEU A 47 -2.66 5.18 -8.82
C LEU A 47 -3.67 6.28 -8.50
N LEU A 48 -4.94 5.91 -8.31
CA LEU A 48 -6.08 6.81 -8.24
C LEU A 48 -6.92 6.53 -6.99
N PRO A 49 -7.73 7.52 -6.51
CA PRO A 49 -8.48 7.34 -5.29
C PRO A 49 -9.73 6.47 -5.53
N VAL A 50 -10.59 6.88 -6.46
CA VAL A 50 -11.91 6.27 -6.66
C VAL A 50 -12.13 5.87 -8.10
N ASN A 51 -12.59 4.64 -8.32
CA ASN A 51 -13.12 4.22 -9.60
C ASN A 51 -14.54 4.75 -9.81
N GLN A 52 -14.75 5.56 -10.85
CA GLN A 52 -16.06 6.11 -11.21
C GLN A 52 -16.64 5.51 -12.49
N LYS A 53 -15.93 4.59 -13.18
CA LYS A 53 -16.36 4.03 -14.47
C LYS A 53 -16.24 2.51 -14.49
N VAL A 54 -17.30 1.86 -14.95
CA VAL A 54 -17.33 0.41 -15.21
C VAL A 54 -16.40 0.08 -16.38
N GLY A 55 -15.56 -0.95 -16.24
CA GLY A 55 -14.62 -1.42 -17.29
C GLY A 55 -13.17 -0.90 -17.18
N SER A 56 -12.84 -0.13 -16.14
CA SER A 56 -11.44 0.23 -15.84
C SER A 56 -10.73 -0.87 -15.03
N SER A 57 -9.39 -0.88 -15.03
CA SER A 57 -8.60 -1.82 -14.21
C SER A 57 -8.81 -1.51 -12.72
N PRO A 58 -9.54 -2.35 -11.95
CA PRO A 58 -9.94 -2.03 -10.58
C PRO A 58 -8.75 -1.95 -9.62
N GLU A 59 -7.62 -2.56 -9.94
CA GLU A 59 -6.40 -2.55 -9.13
C GLU A 59 -5.77 -1.15 -9.03
N LYS A 60 -6.16 -0.24 -9.93
CA LYS A 60 -5.66 1.15 -9.96
C LYS A 60 -6.22 2.01 -8.84
N TYR A 61 -7.35 1.66 -8.23
CA TYR A 61 -8.11 2.56 -7.38
C TYR A 61 -8.17 2.08 -5.93
N ALA A 62 -8.08 2.99 -4.96
CA ALA A 62 -8.14 2.65 -3.53
C ALA A 62 -9.43 1.88 -3.16
N ASN A 63 -10.58 2.39 -3.62
CA ASN A 63 -11.91 1.83 -3.28
C ASN A 63 -12.17 0.43 -3.83
N THR A 64 -11.38 -0.04 -4.79
CA THR A 64 -11.51 -1.39 -5.35
C THR A 64 -10.32 -2.27 -4.99
N ALA A 65 -9.10 -1.75 -5.05
CA ALA A 65 -7.89 -2.51 -4.77
C ALA A 65 -7.79 -2.97 -3.31
N ILE A 66 -8.22 -2.13 -2.34
CA ILE A 66 -8.16 -2.50 -0.91
C ILE A 66 -9.14 -3.64 -0.61
N PRO A 67 -10.44 -3.57 -0.98
CA PRO A 67 -11.34 -4.72 -0.83
C PRO A 67 -10.88 -5.97 -1.57
N MET A 68 -10.31 -5.84 -2.77
CA MET A 68 -9.75 -6.98 -3.52
C MET A 68 -8.60 -7.63 -2.78
N LEU A 69 -7.65 -6.83 -2.27
CA LEU A 69 -6.53 -7.32 -1.48
C LEU A 69 -7.01 -8.04 -0.22
N VAL A 70 -7.97 -7.49 0.51
CA VAL A 70 -8.56 -8.17 1.69
C VAL A 70 -9.14 -9.52 1.29
N LYS A 71 -9.96 -9.58 0.23
CA LYS A 71 -10.53 -10.84 -0.26
C LYS A 71 -9.45 -11.89 -0.60
N MET A 72 -8.38 -11.47 -1.27
CA MET A 72 -7.24 -12.35 -1.58
C MET A 72 -6.59 -12.90 -0.31
N LEU A 73 -6.39 -12.07 0.71
CA LEU A 73 -5.78 -12.54 1.98
C LEU A 73 -6.71 -13.47 2.75
N LEU A 74 -8.00 -13.17 2.81
CA LEU A 74 -8.98 -14.04 3.45
C LEU A 74 -9.06 -15.41 2.75
N HIS A 75 -8.95 -15.44 1.41
CA HIS A 75 -8.88 -16.68 0.63
C HIS A 75 -7.65 -17.53 1.00
N GLU A 76 -6.51 -16.91 1.30
CA GLU A 76 -5.31 -17.60 1.79
C GLU A 76 -5.42 -18.01 3.29
N GLY A 77 -6.53 -17.71 3.94
CA GLY A 77 -6.79 -18.08 5.34
C GLY A 77 -6.36 -17.04 6.38
N ALA A 78 -6.10 -15.80 5.96
CA ALA A 78 -6.01 -14.67 6.88
C ALA A 78 -7.37 -14.39 7.53
N LYS A 79 -7.36 -13.72 8.69
CA LYS A 79 -8.59 -13.25 9.35
C LYS A 79 -8.59 -11.75 9.51
N ILE A 80 -9.76 -11.14 9.27
CA ILE A 80 -9.90 -9.68 9.29
C ILE A 80 -9.54 -9.08 10.65
N GLU A 81 -9.84 -9.77 11.76
CA GLU A 81 -9.48 -9.31 13.11
C GLU A 81 -7.97 -9.28 13.41
N TYR A 82 -7.18 -9.97 12.58
CA TYR A 82 -5.72 -10.00 12.69
C TYR A 82 -5.03 -9.15 11.62
N LEU A 83 -5.80 -8.57 10.69
CA LEU A 83 -5.25 -7.69 9.66
C LEU A 83 -4.87 -6.33 10.25
N SER A 84 -3.66 -5.91 9.96
CA SER A 84 -3.19 -4.55 10.17
C SER A 84 -2.65 -3.95 8.87
N ALA A 85 -2.70 -2.62 8.76
CA ALA A 85 -2.29 -1.89 7.58
C ALA A 85 -1.04 -1.03 7.82
N LYS A 86 -0.19 -0.96 6.78
CA LYS A 86 0.88 0.03 6.65
C LYS A 86 0.76 0.71 5.30
N ILE A 87 0.73 2.05 5.30
CA ILE A 87 0.56 2.83 4.08
C ILE A 87 1.76 3.74 3.85
N THR A 88 2.12 3.89 2.58
CA THR A 88 3.25 4.73 2.18
C THR A 88 3.07 5.32 0.78
N GLY A 89 3.80 6.38 0.44
CA GLY A 89 3.72 7.05 -0.86
C GLY A 89 2.94 8.37 -0.77
N GLY A 90 2.19 8.71 -1.82
CA GLY A 90 1.44 9.97 -1.88
C GLY A 90 2.32 11.22 -1.91
N ALA A 91 3.57 11.08 -2.36
CA ALA A 91 4.49 12.21 -2.49
C ALA A 91 4.06 13.16 -3.62
N SER A 92 4.19 14.46 -3.37
CA SER A 92 3.97 15.50 -4.37
C SER A 92 5.33 15.95 -4.91
N MET A 93 5.82 15.27 -5.94
CA MET A 93 7.16 15.49 -6.52
C MET A 93 7.22 16.71 -7.45
N PHE A 94 6.09 17.30 -7.82
CA PHE A 94 6.02 18.46 -8.73
C PHE A 94 5.27 19.64 -8.08
N LYS A 95 6.00 20.72 -7.77
CA LYS A 95 5.45 22.04 -7.42
C LYS A 95 5.66 23.09 -8.53
N ILE A 96 5.99 22.67 -9.74
CA ILE A 96 6.34 23.59 -10.84
C ILE A 96 5.17 23.66 -11.82
N GLY A 97 4.51 24.82 -11.89
CA GLY A 97 3.78 25.30 -13.06
C GLY A 97 2.51 24.54 -13.47
N SER A 98 1.36 25.22 -13.40
CA SER A 98 0.16 25.02 -14.23
C SER A 98 -0.79 23.82 -14.06
N ASN A 99 -0.59 22.84 -13.17
CA ASN A 99 -1.64 21.83 -12.90
C ASN A 99 -1.79 21.45 -11.43
N ILE A 100 -2.60 22.22 -10.69
CA ILE A 100 -2.99 22.00 -9.29
C ILE A 100 -3.59 20.59 -9.07
N SER A 101 -4.16 19.97 -10.12
CA SER A 101 -4.82 18.65 -10.02
C SER A 101 -3.87 17.48 -9.76
N LEU A 102 -2.64 17.50 -10.31
CA LEU A 102 -1.64 16.45 -10.11
C LEU A 102 -1.00 16.51 -8.73
N GLY A 103 -0.84 17.71 -8.16
CA GLY A 103 -0.30 17.89 -6.81
C GLY A 103 -1.23 17.35 -5.71
N GLN A 104 -2.54 17.28 -5.97
CA GLN A 104 -3.55 16.79 -5.03
C GLN A 104 -3.80 15.27 -5.12
N ILE A 105 -3.33 14.59 -6.17
CA ILE A 105 -3.66 13.17 -6.37
C ILE A 105 -3.14 12.30 -5.22
N GLY A 106 -1.94 12.59 -4.72
CA GLY A 106 -1.35 11.88 -3.59
C GLY A 106 -2.16 12.05 -2.32
N ILE A 107 -2.60 13.28 -2.03
CA ILE A 107 -3.45 13.59 -0.86
C ILE A 107 -4.77 12.82 -0.95
N ARG A 108 -5.44 12.88 -2.11
CA ARG A 108 -6.71 12.19 -2.34
C ARG A 108 -6.56 10.66 -2.26
N ASN A 109 -5.44 10.12 -2.77
CA ASN A 109 -5.13 8.69 -2.64
C ASN A 109 -5.00 8.29 -1.17
N ILE A 110 -4.25 9.07 -0.38
CA ILE A 110 -4.09 8.82 1.06
C ILE A 110 -5.44 8.87 1.78
N GLU A 111 -6.22 9.92 1.55
CA GLU A 111 -7.54 10.10 2.16
C GLU A 111 -8.47 8.94 1.83
N GLN A 112 -8.56 8.57 0.56
CA GLN A 112 -9.41 7.45 0.16
C GLN A 112 -8.92 6.13 0.76
N THR A 113 -7.61 5.87 0.75
CA THR A 113 -7.03 4.66 1.37
C THR A 113 -7.43 4.57 2.84
N LYS A 114 -7.33 5.67 3.60
CA LYS A 114 -7.74 5.70 5.01
C LYS A 114 -9.22 5.40 5.19
N GLN A 115 -10.07 6.03 4.37
CA GLN A 115 -11.51 5.79 4.42
C GLN A 115 -11.87 4.33 4.14
N GLU A 116 -11.25 3.70 3.15
CA GLU A 116 -11.53 2.30 2.81
C GLU A 116 -11.06 1.33 3.89
N LEU A 117 -9.87 1.56 4.46
CA LEU A 117 -9.38 0.75 5.58
C LEU A 117 -10.27 0.90 6.82
N GLN A 118 -10.74 2.12 7.10
CA GLN A 118 -11.68 2.39 8.19
C GLN A 118 -13.02 1.67 7.99
N LYS A 119 -13.59 1.72 6.78
CA LYS A 119 -14.85 1.00 6.44
C LYS A 119 -14.72 -0.51 6.66
N LEU A 120 -13.54 -1.07 6.41
CA LEU A 120 -13.25 -2.49 6.58
C LEU A 120 -12.82 -2.85 8.01
N GLY A 121 -12.72 -1.87 8.93
CA GLY A 121 -12.29 -2.09 10.31
C GLY A 121 -10.81 -2.45 10.48
N ILE A 122 -9.97 -2.13 9.49
CA ILE A 122 -8.54 -2.47 9.51
C ILE A 122 -7.73 -1.29 10.07
N ALA A 123 -7.02 -1.52 11.17
CA ALA A 123 -6.21 -0.49 11.82
C ALA A 123 -4.93 -0.18 11.02
N ILE A 124 -4.63 1.11 10.87
CA ILE A 124 -3.37 1.58 10.28
C ILE A 124 -2.34 1.73 11.39
N LEU A 125 -1.29 0.90 11.37
CA LEU A 125 -0.23 0.94 12.37
C LEU A 125 0.91 1.89 12.00
N VAL A 126 1.12 2.07 10.69
CA VAL A 126 2.21 2.89 10.14
C VAL A 126 1.71 3.70 8.97
N GLU A 127 2.06 4.99 8.98
CA GLU A 127 1.84 5.92 7.89
C GLU A 127 3.16 6.61 7.54
N ASP A 128 3.74 6.30 6.39
CA ASP A 128 4.85 7.06 5.79
C ASP A 128 4.41 7.63 4.44
N VAL A 129 3.52 8.62 4.53
CA VAL A 129 2.81 9.20 3.38
C VAL A 129 3.13 10.68 3.20
N GLY A 130 2.84 11.22 2.01
CA GLY A 130 3.08 12.63 1.68
C GLY A 130 4.54 12.93 1.37
N GLY A 131 4.97 14.16 1.63
CA GLY A 131 6.32 14.64 1.30
C GLY A 131 6.52 14.92 -0.19
N ASN A 132 7.78 15.04 -0.60
CA ASN A 132 8.17 15.46 -1.96
C ASN A 132 9.18 14.52 -2.63
N GLN A 133 9.40 13.33 -2.07
CA GLN A 133 10.39 12.38 -2.55
C GLN A 133 9.77 11.01 -2.84
N GLY A 134 10.29 10.35 -3.87
CA GLY A 134 9.97 8.95 -4.14
C GLY A 134 10.51 8.03 -3.06
N ARG A 135 9.85 6.88 -2.89
CA ARG A 135 10.18 5.88 -1.87
C ARG A 135 10.34 4.51 -2.52
N VAL A 136 11.31 3.72 -2.05
CA VAL A 136 11.34 2.27 -2.27
C VAL A 136 10.91 1.61 -0.99
N ILE A 137 9.96 0.68 -1.07
CA ILE A 137 9.51 -0.06 0.09
C ILE A 137 9.76 -1.56 -0.03
N ASP A 138 10.18 -2.15 1.09
CA ASP A 138 10.24 -3.58 1.31
C ASP A 138 9.34 -3.94 2.48
N PHE A 139 8.34 -4.78 2.23
CA PHE A 139 7.42 -5.26 3.24
C PHE A 139 7.69 -6.75 3.48
N TYR A 140 8.24 -7.07 4.65
CA TYR A 140 8.68 -8.41 5.00
C TYR A 140 7.53 -9.17 5.67
N LEU A 141 7.15 -10.32 5.11
CA LEU A 141 6.05 -11.12 5.66
C LEU A 141 6.49 -12.04 6.82
N GLU A 142 7.79 -12.14 7.07
CA GLU A 142 8.35 -12.91 8.19
C GLU A 142 7.91 -12.37 9.57
N ASP A 143 7.92 -11.05 9.71
CA ASP A 143 7.66 -10.32 10.95
C ASP A 143 6.79 -9.08 10.74
N GLY A 144 6.27 -8.89 9.52
CA GLY A 144 5.47 -7.73 9.16
C GLY A 144 6.23 -6.42 9.08
N ARG A 145 7.57 -6.34 9.24
CA ARG A 145 8.29 -5.05 9.21
C ARG A 145 8.22 -4.41 7.82
N MET A 146 8.18 -3.08 7.79
CA MET A 146 8.26 -2.29 6.55
C MET A 146 9.51 -1.44 6.57
N LYS A 147 10.35 -1.59 5.55
CA LYS A 147 11.53 -0.75 5.32
C LYS A 147 11.24 0.23 4.20
N VAL A 148 11.48 1.51 4.45
CA VAL A 148 11.26 2.61 3.51
C VAL A 148 12.59 3.30 3.23
N LYS A 149 12.95 3.42 1.95
CA LYS A 149 14.12 4.17 1.49
C LYS A 149 13.69 5.41 0.72
N ALA A 150 14.15 6.57 1.15
CA ALA A 150 13.85 7.86 0.50
C ALA A 150 15.03 8.82 0.68
N GLY A 151 15.45 9.52 -0.38
CA GLY A 151 16.48 10.57 -0.28
C GLY A 151 17.83 10.12 0.29
N GLY A 152 18.21 8.86 0.07
CA GLY A 152 19.42 8.28 0.66
C GLY A 152 19.30 7.87 2.13
N GLN A 153 18.14 8.07 2.76
CA GLN A 153 17.85 7.62 4.12
C GLN A 153 17.01 6.34 4.12
N GLU A 154 17.16 5.54 5.17
CA GLU A 154 16.41 4.31 5.40
C GLU A 154 15.68 4.36 6.76
N LYS A 155 14.42 3.97 6.78
CA LYS A 155 13.58 3.84 7.98
C LYS A 155 12.98 2.45 8.05
N ILE A 156 12.92 1.87 9.24
CA ILE A 156 12.31 0.55 9.48
C ILE A 156 11.17 0.67 10.49
N TYR A 157 10.03 0.08 10.16
CA TYR A 157 8.81 0.12 10.95
C TYR A 157 8.38 -1.30 11.37
N TYR A 158 8.54 -1.61 12.66
CA TYR A 158 8.29 -2.93 13.27
C TYR A 158 6.90 -3.11 13.89
N LYS A 159 5.99 -2.14 13.78
CA LYS A 159 4.64 -2.27 14.40
C LYS A 159 3.85 -3.41 13.75
N VAL A 160 3.32 -4.36 14.53
CA VAL A 160 2.59 -5.56 14.06
C VAL A 160 1.27 -5.70 14.81
#